data_AF-A0AA95HF14-F1
#
_entry.id   AF-A0AA95HF14-F1
#
_cell.length_a   1.000
_cell.length_b   1.000
_cell.length_c   1.000
_cell.angle_alpha   90.00
_cell.angle_beta   90.00
_cell.angle_gamma   90.00
#
_symmetry.space_group_name_H-M   'P 1'
#
loop_
_entity.id
_entity.type
_entity.pdbx_description
1 polymer ?
#
loop_
_entity_poly.entity_id
_entity_poly.type
_entity_poly.pdbx_seq_one_letter_code
_entity_poly.pdbx_strand_id
1 'polypeptide(L)'
;MSDNASNPAEPVWTVVQQAAADDGLHLLRLLDVGVNFPFRNYPERFSILWEFTELDAEGLPSTAELTRMKDFENALCAVMQADHAALLVMVFTEPAHREFIWLARHKSAFQNRLNTAENLGAKLPITLDHETDTQGDFYLSYATKVVERLKPAAG
;
A
#
# COMPACT_ATOMS: atom_id res chain seq x y z
N MET A 1 -22.43 27.07 21.12
CA MET A 1 -21.52 25.92 21.25
C MET A 1 -21.85 25.01 20.09
N SER A 2 -21.12 25.16 18.99
CA SER A 2 -21.31 24.31 17.81
C SER A 2 -20.22 23.27 17.86
N ASP A 3 -20.59 22.04 18.20
CA ASP A 3 -19.72 20.88 18.08
C ASP A 3 -19.34 20.74 16.62
N ASN A 4 -18.07 21.04 16.33
CA ASN A 4 -17.46 20.83 15.05
C ASN A 4 -17.34 19.31 14.91
N ALA A 5 -18.27 18.69 14.17
CA ALA A 5 -18.20 17.29 13.81
C ALA A 5 -16.82 17.03 13.21
N SER A 6 -15.97 16.30 13.94
CA SER A 6 -14.65 15.92 13.49
C SER A 6 -14.83 15.12 12.20
N ASN A 7 -14.47 15.76 11.08
CA ASN A 7 -14.18 15.07 9.85
C ASN A 7 -13.27 13.88 10.22
N PRO A 8 -13.57 12.61 9.86
CA PRO A 8 -12.60 11.55 10.06
C PRO A 8 -11.33 12.01 9.35
N ALA A 9 -10.25 12.19 10.12
CA ALA A 9 -9.00 12.71 9.60
C ALA A 9 -8.63 11.90 8.35
N GLU A 10 -8.38 12.59 7.24
CA GLU A 10 -7.89 11.94 6.03
C GLU A 10 -6.65 11.09 6.37
N PRO A 11 -6.48 9.92 5.73
CA PRO A 11 -5.35 9.03 6.02
C PRO A 11 -4.02 9.77 5.84
N VAL A 12 -3.20 9.79 6.89
CA VAL A 12 -1.90 10.48 6.87
C VAL A 12 -0.84 9.52 6.32
N TRP A 13 -0.37 9.82 5.10
CA TRP A 13 0.70 9.07 4.45
C TRP A 13 2.06 9.69 4.74
N THR A 14 2.97 8.89 5.29
CA THR A 14 4.39 9.21 5.35
C THR A 14 5.07 8.71 4.09
N VAL A 15 5.77 9.60 3.38
CA VAL A 15 6.53 9.24 2.17
C VAL A 15 8.01 9.24 2.50
N VAL A 16 8.66 8.11 2.28
CA VAL A 16 10.11 7.95 2.39
C VAL A 16 10.65 7.69 0.99
N GLN A 17 11.43 8.65 0.50
CA GLN A 17 12.19 8.50 -0.74
C GLN A 17 13.63 8.16 -0.37
N GLN A 18 14.16 7.10 -0.97
CA GLN A 18 15.58 6.80 -0.89
C GLN A 18 16.22 7.36 -2.17
N ALA A 19 17.26 8.20 -2.03
CA ALA A 19 18.10 8.52 -3.18
C ALA A 19 18.63 7.19 -3.71
N ALA A 20 18.52 6.94 -5.02
CA ALA A 20 18.89 5.70 -5.68
C ALA A 20 20.18 5.13 -5.08
N ALA A 21 20.02 4.23 -4.12
CA ALA A 21 21.09 3.49 -3.49
C ALA A 21 21.01 2.09 -4.08
N ASP A 22 22.13 1.38 -4.05
CA ASP A 22 22.34 0.05 -4.64
C ASP A 22 21.35 -1.05 -4.13
N ASP A 23 20.35 -0.73 -3.32
CA ASP A 23 19.36 -1.65 -2.72
C ASP A 23 17.99 -1.68 -3.42
N GLY A 24 17.78 -0.90 -4.49
CA GLY A 24 16.64 -1.09 -5.40
C GLY A 24 15.28 -0.53 -4.93
N LEU A 25 15.17 0.06 -3.73
CA LEU A 25 13.93 0.71 -3.30
C LEU A 25 13.95 2.20 -3.67
N HIS A 26 13.06 2.64 -4.58
CA HIS A 26 12.99 4.04 -4.99
C HIS A 26 12.05 4.88 -4.12
N LEU A 27 10.90 4.31 -3.72
CA LEU A 27 9.89 5.02 -2.94
C LEU A 27 9.13 4.06 -2.01
N LEU A 28 8.95 4.45 -0.75
CA LEU A 28 8.01 3.84 0.17
C LEU A 28 6.95 4.87 0.59
N ARG A 29 5.68 4.54 0.38
CA ARG A 29 4.56 5.20 1.05
C ARG A 29 4.11 4.32 2.21
N LEU A 30 4.07 4.86 3.41
CA LEU A 30 3.61 4.19 4.63
C LEU A 30 2.42 4.96 5.20
N LEU A 31 1.30 4.27 5.41
CA LEU A 31 0.14 4.84 6.10
C LEU A 31 0.41 4.86 7.60
N ASP A 32 0.28 6.01 8.26
CA ASP A 32 0.30 6.04 9.73
C ASP A 32 -1.04 5.52 10.28
N VAL A 33 -1.04 4.27 10.75
CA VAL A 33 -2.22 3.65 11.38
C VAL A 33 -2.35 3.96 12.87
N GLY A 34 -1.37 4.66 13.46
CA GLY A 34 -1.31 4.98 14.88
C GLY A 34 -0.88 3.82 15.79
N VAL A 35 -0.37 4.17 16.98
CA VAL A 35 0.24 3.22 17.94
C VAL A 35 -0.72 2.19 18.53
N ASN A 36 -2.03 2.44 18.47
CA ASN A 36 -3.08 1.56 19.02
C ASN A 36 -3.87 0.83 17.93
N PHE A 37 -3.33 0.74 16.71
CA PHE A 37 -4.01 0.04 15.64
C PHE A 37 -4.26 -1.43 15.99
N PRO A 38 -5.50 -1.94 15.84
CA PRO A 38 -5.83 -3.29 16.27
C PRO A 38 -5.47 -4.32 15.18
N PHE A 39 -4.17 -4.63 15.01
CA PHE A 39 -3.68 -5.57 13.99
C PHE A 39 -4.39 -6.93 14.00
N ARG A 40 -4.77 -7.42 15.18
CA ARG A 40 -5.52 -8.68 15.33
C ARG A 40 -6.88 -8.68 14.63
N ASN A 41 -7.46 -7.51 14.34
CA ASN A 41 -8.69 -7.38 13.57
C ASN A 41 -8.45 -7.52 12.06
N TYR A 42 -7.20 -7.41 11.60
CA TYR A 42 -6.77 -7.53 10.21
C TYR A 42 -5.63 -8.55 10.06
N PRO A 43 -5.88 -9.83 10.39
CA PRO A 43 -4.81 -10.82 10.52
C PRO A 43 -4.23 -11.29 9.18
N GLU A 44 -4.81 -10.91 8.05
CA GLU A 44 -4.37 -11.36 6.73
C GLU A 44 -3.58 -10.26 6.03
N ARG A 45 -2.33 -10.55 5.69
CA ARG A 45 -1.49 -9.68 4.87
C ARG A 45 -1.56 -10.14 3.42
N PHE A 46 -1.88 -9.23 2.52
CA PHE A 46 -1.78 -9.47 1.09
C PHE A 46 -0.71 -8.56 0.49
N SER A 47 0.09 -9.13 -0.38
CA SER A 47 0.94 -8.38 -1.29
C SER A 47 0.36 -8.49 -2.70
N ILE A 48 0.14 -7.34 -3.32
CA ILE A 48 -0.19 -7.27 -4.74
C ILE A 48 1.00 -6.65 -5.45
N LEU A 49 1.70 -7.46 -6.23
CA LEU A 49 2.79 -7.03 -7.09
C LEU A 49 2.19 -6.58 -8.42
N TRP A 50 2.59 -5.42 -8.92
CA TRP A 50 2.32 -4.93 -10.27
C TRP A 50 3.65 -4.79 -11.02
N GLU A 51 3.88 -5.63 -12.02
CA GLU A 51 5.08 -5.56 -12.86
C GLU A 51 4.90 -4.52 -13.97
N PHE A 52 5.90 -3.68 -14.20
CA PHE A 52 5.83 -2.66 -15.25
C PHE A 52 5.93 -3.32 -16.62
N THR A 53 4.94 -3.04 -17.46
CA THR A 53 4.87 -3.59 -18.83
C THR A 53 5.32 -2.60 -19.90
N GLU A 54 5.19 -1.30 -19.62
CA GLU A 54 5.55 -0.22 -20.55
C GLU A 54 6.53 0.74 -19.89
N LEU A 55 7.78 0.71 -20.35
CA LEU A 55 8.84 1.62 -19.95
C LEU A 55 9.07 2.73 -20.99
N ASP A 56 9.55 3.89 -20.54
CA ASP A 56 10.04 4.97 -21.40
C ASP A 56 11.47 4.72 -21.90
N ALA A 57 12.05 5.68 -22.61
CA ALA A 57 13.38 5.57 -23.21
C ALA A 57 14.50 5.47 -22.16
N GLU A 58 14.22 5.92 -20.94
CA GLU A 58 15.10 5.93 -19.78
C GLU A 58 14.96 4.65 -18.92
N GLY A 59 14.05 3.75 -19.30
CA GLY A 59 13.78 2.51 -18.56
C GLY A 59 12.91 2.71 -17.33
N LEU A 60 12.22 3.84 -17.21
CA LEU A 60 11.26 4.14 -16.14
C LEU A 60 9.83 3.82 -16.61
N PRO A 61 8.86 3.63 -15.70
CA PRO A 61 7.46 3.44 -16.09
C PRO A 61 6.97 4.61 -16.95
N SER A 62 6.40 4.30 -18.11
CA SER A 62 5.82 5.32 -18.98
C SER A 62 4.67 6.09 -18.29
N THR A 63 4.33 7.27 -18.78
CA THR A 63 3.16 8.03 -18.28
C THR A 63 1.86 7.23 -18.35
N ALA A 64 1.71 6.39 -19.38
CA ALA A 64 0.54 5.51 -19.53
C ALA A 64 0.53 4.40 -18.47
N GLU A 65 1.68 3.78 -18.20
CA GLU A 65 1.86 2.80 -17.12
C GLU A 65 1.54 3.42 -15.75
N LEU A 66 2.08 4.61 -15.46
CA LEU A 66 1.81 5.35 -14.21
C LEU A 66 0.31 5.66 -14.03
N THR A 67 -0.37 6.03 -15.12
CA THR A 67 -1.82 6.30 -15.10
C THR A 67 -2.61 5.03 -14.81
N ARG A 68 -2.31 3.92 -15.51
CA ARG A 68 -2.94 2.61 -15.26
C ARG A 68 -2.75 2.14 -13.82
N MET A 69 -1.54 2.29 -13.28
CA MET A 69 -1.24 1.94 -11.89
C MET A 69 -2.03 2.79 -10.89
N LYS A 70 -2.18 4.09 -11.15
CA LYS A 70 -2.98 4.98 -10.29
C LYS A 70 -4.45 4.61 -10.33
N ASP A 71 -4.99 4.34 -11.51
CA ASP A 71 -6.40 3.93 -11.67
C ASP A 71 -6.65 2.57 -11.01
N PHE A 72 -5.69 1.65 -11.10
CA PHE A 72 -5.70 0.37 -10.39
C PHE A 72 -5.75 0.56 -8.87
N GLU A 73 -4.85 1.36 -8.31
CA GLU A 73 -4.80 1.65 -6.87
C GLU A 73 -6.12 2.27 -6.40
N ASN A 74 -6.66 3.24 -7.14
CA ASN A 74 -7.94 3.88 -6.82
C ASN A 74 -9.12 2.89 -6.83
N ALA A 75 -9.19 2.04 -7.85
CA ALA A 75 -10.24 1.04 -7.98
C ALA A 75 -10.17 -0.01 -6.85
N LEU A 76 -8.97 -0.47 -6.49
CA LEU A 76 -8.78 -1.36 -5.33
C LEU A 76 -9.21 -0.68 -4.04
N CYS A 77 -8.75 0.55 -3.79
CA CYS A 77 -9.13 1.30 -2.59
C CYS A 77 -10.66 1.45 -2.47
N ALA A 78 -11.36 1.71 -3.57
CA ALA A 78 -12.80 1.86 -3.59
C ALA A 78 -13.56 0.60 -3.14
N VAL A 79 -13.10 -0.59 -3.55
CA VAL A 79 -13.77 -1.86 -3.20
C VAL A 79 -13.27 -2.49 -1.91
N MET A 80 -11.97 -2.33 -1.60
CA MET A 80 -11.30 -3.01 -0.49
C MET A 80 -11.46 -2.27 0.83
N GLN A 81 -11.50 -0.94 0.82
CA GLN A 81 -11.58 -0.15 2.05
C GLN A 81 -13.02 0.08 2.52
N ALA A 82 -14.01 -0.22 1.67
CA ALA A 82 -15.41 -0.21 2.05
C ALA A 82 -15.67 -1.13 3.25
N ASP A 83 -16.48 -0.63 4.20
CA ASP A 83 -16.82 -1.32 5.45
C ASP A 83 -15.61 -1.76 6.29
N HIS A 84 -14.44 -1.13 6.09
CA HIS A 84 -13.18 -1.50 6.72
C HIS A 84 -12.80 -2.97 6.49
N ALA A 85 -13.10 -3.52 5.30
CA ALA A 85 -12.78 -4.91 4.97
C ALA A 85 -11.27 -5.17 4.85
N ALA A 86 -10.54 -4.19 4.31
CA ALA A 86 -9.09 -4.16 4.26
C ALA A 86 -8.56 -2.72 4.27
N LEU A 87 -7.25 -2.58 4.48
CA LEU A 87 -6.55 -1.31 4.55
C LEU A 87 -5.25 -1.40 3.75
N LEU A 88 -5.02 -0.47 2.81
CA LEU A 88 -3.72 -0.31 2.16
C LEU A 88 -2.79 0.39 3.14
N VAL A 89 -1.73 -0.28 3.57
CA VAL A 89 -0.81 0.25 4.59
C VAL A 89 0.56 0.62 4.06
N MET A 90 1.01 -0.01 2.97
CA MET A 90 2.28 0.31 2.34
C MET A 90 2.21 0.20 0.82
N VAL A 91 2.99 1.06 0.15
CA VAL A 91 3.25 0.95 -1.29
C VAL A 91 4.76 1.08 -1.52
N PHE A 92 5.38 0.02 -2.02
CA PHE A 92 6.77 0.02 -2.47
C PHE A 92 6.81 0.31 -3.97
N THR A 93 7.66 1.24 -4.40
CA THR A 93 7.98 1.41 -5.83
C THR A 93 9.45 1.10 -6.01
N GLU A 94 9.71 0.08 -6.81
CA GLU A 94 11.03 -0.42 -7.21
C GLU A 94 11.22 -0.19 -8.72
N PRO A 95 12.43 -0.37 -9.28
CA PRO A 95 12.69 -0.14 -10.70
C PRO A 95 11.77 -0.88 -11.67
N ALA A 96 11.38 -2.12 -11.33
CA ALA A 96 10.66 -3.01 -12.24
C ALA A 96 9.19 -3.26 -11.83
N HIS A 97 8.81 -2.88 -10.62
CA HIS A 97 7.48 -3.18 -10.11
C HIS A 97 7.04 -2.21 -9.02
N ARG A 98 5.73 -2.26 -8.72
CA ARG A 98 5.15 -1.65 -7.53
C ARG A 98 4.45 -2.73 -6.71
N GLU A 99 4.67 -2.72 -5.41
CA GLU A 99 4.03 -3.66 -4.49
C GLU A 99 3.07 -2.91 -3.57
N PHE A 100 1.84 -3.40 -3.45
CA PHE A 100 0.80 -2.85 -2.59
C PHE A 100 0.54 -3.82 -1.43
N ILE A 101 0.78 -3.35 -0.20
CA ILE A 101 0.60 -4.17 1.00
C ILE A 101 -0.71 -3.83 1.69
N TRP A 102 -1.57 -4.84 1.79
CA TRP A 102 -2.89 -4.75 2.39
C TRP A 102 -2.96 -5.55 3.68
N LEU A 103 -3.63 -5.00 4.68
CA LEU A 103 -4.09 -5.74 5.85
C LEU A 103 -5.60 -5.97 5.73
N ALA A 104 -6.05 -7.20 5.83
CA ALA A 104 -7.43 -7.60 5.60
C ALA A 104 -8.00 -8.40 6.78
N ARG A 105 -9.30 -8.28 7.02
CA ARG A 105 -10.00 -9.02 8.09
C ARG A 105 -10.11 -10.51 7.78
N HIS A 106 -10.37 -10.83 6.51
CA HIS A 106 -10.67 -12.19 6.06
C HIS A 106 -10.11 -12.45 4.67
N LYS A 107 -9.40 -13.56 4.51
CA LYS A 107 -8.76 -13.95 3.25
C LYS A 107 -9.75 -14.06 2.09
N SER A 108 -10.83 -14.84 2.29
CA SER A 108 -11.82 -15.10 1.25
C SER A 108 -12.59 -13.85 0.83
N ALA A 109 -12.91 -12.98 1.78
CA ALA A 109 -13.59 -11.71 1.48
C ALA A 109 -12.70 -10.78 0.63
N PHE A 110 -11.40 -10.72 0.94
CA PHE A 110 -10.44 -9.94 0.16
C PHE A 110 -10.36 -10.45 -1.28
N GLN A 111 -10.14 -11.77 -1.47
CA GLN A 111 -10.06 -12.37 -2.80
C GLN A 111 -11.35 -12.19 -3.61
N ASN A 112 -12.51 -12.33 -2.97
CA ASN A 112 -13.80 -12.09 -3.63
C ASN A 112 -13.94 -10.64 -4.09
N ARG A 113 -13.56 -9.67 -3.24
CA ARG A 113 -13.62 -8.24 -3.60
C ARG A 113 -12.65 -7.87 -4.73
N LEU A 114 -11.47 -8.50 -4.77
CA LEU A 114 -10.50 -8.32 -5.84
C LEU A 114 -11.12 -8.69 -7.20
N ASN A 115 -11.85 -9.80 -7.24
CA ASN A 115 -12.54 -10.26 -8.45
C ASN A 115 -13.72 -9.37 -8.87
N THR A 116 -14.27 -8.55 -7.96
CA THR A 116 -15.37 -7.61 -8.25
C THR A 116 -14.89 -6.22 -8.67
N ALA A 117 -13.59 -5.98 -8.73
CA ALA A 117 -13.05 -4.72 -9.21
C ALA A 117 -13.14 -4.66 -10.75
N GLU A 118 -14.36 -4.51 -11.27
CA GLU A 118 -14.72 -4.65 -12.69
C GLU A 118 -14.00 -3.64 -13.62
N ASN A 119 -13.57 -2.49 -13.09
CA ASN A 119 -12.87 -1.46 -13.85
C ASN A 119 -11.38 -1.77 -14.12
N LEU A 120 -10.90 -2.92 -13.66
CA LEU A 120 -9.49 -3.31 -13.75
C LEU A 120 -9.11 -4.00 -15.07
N GLY A 121 -10.06 -4.23 -15.98
CA GLY A 121 -9.80 -4.85 -17.28
C GLY A 121 -9.63 -6.38 -17.23
N ALA A 122 -9.44 -7.00 -18.41
CA ALA A 122 -9.58 -8.45 -18.57
C ALA A 122 -8.42 -9.28 -17.95
N LYS A 123 -7.21 -8.72 -17.88
CA LYS A 123 -6.04 -9.29 -17.19
C LYS A 123 -5.10 -8.16 -16.78
N LEU A 124 -4.81 -8.07 -15.50
CA LEU A 124 -3.79 -7.19 -14.97
C LEU A 124 -2.46 -7.93 -14.81
N PRO A 125 -1.30 -7.24 -14.95
CA PRO A 125 0.02 -7.82 -14.71
C PRO A 125 0.29 -7.91 -13.21
N ILE A 126 -0.62 -8.56 -12.47
CA ILE A 126 -0.55 -8.66 -11.02
C ILE A 126 -0.20 -10.07 -10.54
N THR A 127 0.64 -10.13 -9.53
CA THR A 127 0.86 -11.32 -8.71
C THR A 127 0.29 -11.05 -7.32
N LEU A 128 -0.45 -12.02 -6.77
CA LEU A 128 -1.02 -11.93 -5.43
C LEU A 128 -0.32 -12.94 -4.52
N ASP A 129 0.28 -12.44 -3.45
CA ASP A 129 0.79 -13.24 -2.34
C ASP A 129 -0.01 -12.99 -1.07
N HIS A 130 -0.04 -13.98 -0.17
CA HIS A 130 -0.84 -13.97 1.04
C HIS A 130 -0.13 -14.66 2.20
N GLU A 131 -0.10 -13.98 3.34
CA GLU A 131 0.37 -14.51 4.61
C GLU A 131 -0.57 -14.12 5.75
N THR A 132 -0.56 -14.89 6.83
CA THR A 132 -1.24 -14.52 8.08
C THR A 132 -0.25 -13.79 8.99
N ASP A 133 -0.55 -12.54 9.33
CA ASP A 133 0.24 -11.65 10.18
C ASP A 133 -0.65 -11.01 11.26
N THR A 134 -1.01 -11.80 12.26
CA THR A 134 -1.96 -11.38 13.32
C THR A 134 -1.43 -10.25 14.22
N GLN A 135 -0.11 -10.04 14.28
CA GLN A 135 0.51 -9.01 15.10
C GLN A 135 0.93 -7.78 14.30
N GLY A 136 0.83 -7.83 12.96
CA GLY A 136 1.29 -6.75 12.10
C GLY A 136 2.80 -6.62 12.06
N ASP A 137 3.53 -7.72 12.30
CA ASP A 137 4.98 -7.76 12.40
C ASP A 137 5.63 -7.19 11.13
N PHE A 138 5.04 -7.49 9.96
CA PHE A 138 5.52 -6.95 8.70
C PHE A 138 5.45 -5.43 8.70
N TYR A 139 4.27 -4.84 8.94
CA TYR A 139 4.09 -3.39 8.99
C TYR A 139 4.99 -2.72 10.03
N LEU A 140 5.04 -3.27 11.24
CA LEU A 140 5.82 -2.72 12.34
C LEU A 140 7.32 -2.69 12.01
N SER A 141 7.84 -3.72 11.34
CA SER A 141 9.26 -3.78 10.96
C SER A 141 9.69 -2.64 10.02
N TYR A 142 8.80 -2.14 9.17
CA TYR A 142 9.06 -0.99 8.29
C TYR A 142 8.74 0.33 8.97
N ALA A 143 7.61 0.42 9.69
CA ALA A 143 7.22 1.63 10.41
C ALA A 143 8.30 2.07 11.42
N THR A 144 8.90 1.13 12.16
CA THR A 144 10.01 1.43 13.06
C THR A 144 11.21 2.03 12.32
N LYS A 145 11.62 1.45 11.18
CA LYS A 145 12.73 1.96 10.37
C LYS A 145 12.44 3.36 9.81
N VAL A 146 11.20 3.62 9.39
CA VAL A 146 10.78 4.94 8.92
C VAL A 146 10.89 5.97 10.05
N VAL A 147 10.38 5.65 11.23
CA VAL A 147 10.48 6.54 12.41
C VAL A 147 11.94 6.79 12.79
N GLU A 148 12.80 5.78 12.77
CA GLU A 148 14.23 5.93 13.05
C GLU A 148 14.93 6.86 12.06
N ARG A 149 14.61 6.75 10.76
CA ARG A 149 15.15 7.64 9.72
C ARG A 149 14.69 9.08 9.84
N LEU A 150 13.48 9.30 10.37
CA LEU A 150 12.90 10.64 10.56
C LEU A 150 13.40 11.34 11.83
N LYS A 151 14.07 10.63 12.75
CA LYS A 151 14.71 11.27 13.90
C LYS A 151 15.91 12.10 13.42
N PRO A 152 16.02 13.38 13.83
CA PRO A 152 17.22 14.15 13.53
C PRO A 152 18.43 13.44 14.14
N ALA A 153 19.53 13.35 13.39
CA ALA A 153 20.79 12.84 13.91
C ALA A 153 21.11 13.64 15.18
N ALA A 154 21.19 12.94 16.32
CA ALA A 154 21.61 13.56 17.56
C ALA A 154 23.03 14.09 17.34
N GLY A 155 23.14 15.43 17.26
CA GLY A 155 24.42 16.14 17.19
C GLY A 155 25.15 16.15 18.52
#